data_AF-A0A416PA59-F1
#
_entry.id   AF-A0A416PA59-F1
#
_cell.length_a   1.000
_cell.length_b   1.000
_cell.length_c   1.000
_cell.angle_alpha   90.00
_cell.angle_beta   90.00
_cell.angle_gamma   90.00
#
_symmetry.space_group_name_H-M   'P 1'
#
loop_
_entity.id
_entity.type
_entity.pdbx_description
1 polymer ?
#
loop_
_entity_poly.entity_id
_entity_poly.type
_entity_poly.pdbx_seq_one_letter_code
_entity_poly.pdbx_strand_id
1 'polypeptide(L)'
;MARVNGYFFWKGKVANMEIKTLTTLEELESLGSALTMEGLAEDSISEFIDWVKQYTPMKSETAYIIKGKTMNDVYMLTGNNKYPDDCTIVSIKLEDMENSMAVVIPRFSIGARWFDDIVMNNAAREK
;
A
#
# COMPACT_ATOMS: atom_id res chain seq x y z
N MET A 1 -36.11 21.59 -31.43
CA MET A 1 -36.51 21.61 -30.01
C MET A 1 -35.63 20.60 -29.27
N ALA A 2 -34.85 21.09 -28.31
CA ALA A 2 -34.04 20.42 -27.28
C ALA A 2 -33.16 19.20 -27.63
N ARG A 3 -31.83 19.43 -27.66
CA ARG A 3 -30.82 18.44 -27.25
C ARG A 3 -31.01 18.14 -25.77
N VAL A 4 -30.86 16.87 -25.36
CA VAL A 4 -30.57 16.54 -23.96
C VAL A 4 -29.31 15.70 -23.94
N ASN A 5 -28.21 16.37 -23.56
CA ASN A 5 -26.98 15.74 -23.11
C ASN A 5 -27.31 14.86 -21.91
N GLY A 6 -27.14 13.55 -22.05
CA GLY A 6 -27.08 12.64 -20.91
C GLY A 6 -25.74 12.81 -20.21
N TYR A 7 -25.63 13.82 -19.35
CA TYR A 7 -24.59 13.86 -18.33
C TYR A 7 -24.83 12.69 -17.38
N PHE A 8 -23.99 11.65 -17.48
CA PHE A 8 -23.95 10.58 -16.49
C PHE A 8 -23.35 11.17 -15.21
N PHE A 9 -24.24 11.58 -14.32
CA PHE A 9 -23.94 12.18 -13.02
C PHE A 9 -23.68 11.03 -12.04
N TRP A 10 -22.41 10.68 -11.79
CA TRP A 10 -22.08 9.75 -10.71
C TRP A 10 -22.06 10.55 -9.39
N LYS A 11 -23.15 10.46 -8.62
CA LYS A 11 -23.19 10.95 -7.23
C LYS A 11 -22.56 9.90 -6.31
N GLY A 12 -21.42 10.26 -5.70
CA GLY A 12 -21.16 9.95 -4.29
C GLY A 12 -20.39 8.68 -3.96
N LYS A 13 -19.09 8.83 -3.78
CA LYS A 13 -18.39 8.44 -2.55
C LYS A 13 -17.11 9.28 -2.48
N VAL A 14 -17.13 10.39 -1.75
CA VAL A 14 -15.88 10.91 -1.20
C VAL A 14 -15.59 9.98 -0.03
N ALA A 15 -14.98 8.83 -0.32
CA ALA A 15 -14.48 7.97 0.73
C ALA A 15 -13.33 8.74 1.37
N ASN A 16 -13.42 9.01 2.68
CA ASN A 16 -12.33 9.63 3.42
C ASN A 16 -11.21 8.59 3.56
N MET A 17 -10.45 8.40 2.48
CA MET A 17 -9.20 7.64 2.52
C MET A 17 -8.21 8.42 3.37
N GLU A 18 -7.65 7.76 4.37
CA GLU A 18 -6.63 8.34 5.25
C GLU A 18 -5.25 7.89 4.77
N ILE A 19 -4.35 8.85 4.55
CA ILE A 19 -2.96 8.56 4.19
C ILE A 19 -2.08 8.94 5.37
N LYS A 20 -1.24 7.99 5.83
CA LYS A 20 -0.26 8.19 6.90
C LYS A 20 1.14 7.95 6.36
N THR A 21 2.03 8.92 6.54
CA THR A 21 3.46 8.70 6.23
C THR A 21 4.16 8.19 7.47
N LEU A 22 4.89 7.09 7.34
CA LEU A 22 5.66 6.48 8.43
C LEU A 22 7.14 6.78 8.26
N THR A 23 7.81 7.07 9.38
CA THR A 23 9.19 7.58 9.40
C THR A 23 10.09 6.89 10.42
N THR A 24 9.54 6.13 11.35
CA THR A 24 10.27 5.51 12.46
C THR A 24 10.21 3.99 12.41
N LEU A 25 11.16 3.32 13.08
CA LEU A 25 11.17 1.87 13.19
C LEU A 25 9.90 1.31 13.83
N GLU A 26 9.44 1.91 14.94
CA GLU A 26 8.24 1.46 15.67
C GLU A 26 6.99 1.53 14.79
N GLU A 27 6.85 2.60 14.00
CA GLU A 27 5.74 2.74 13.05
C GLU A 27 5.79 1.65 11.97
N LEU A 28 6.98 1.37 11.41
CA LEU A 28 7.18 0.33 10.40
C LEU A 28 6.91 -1.07 10.97
N GLU A 29 7.40 -1.37 12.17
CA GLU A 29 7.14 -2.63 12.86
C GLU A 29 5.65 -2.84 13.16
N SER A 30 4.90 -1.76 13.41
CA SER A 30 3.44 -1.81 13.63
C SER A 30 2.63 -2.29 12.42
N LEU A 31 3.24 -2.38 11.23
CA LEU A 31 2.60 -2.88 10.02
C LEU A 31 2.47 -4.41 10.00
N GLY A 32 3.35 -5.14 10.70
CA GLY A 32 3.35 -6.60 10.69
C GLY A 32 3.31 -7.18 9.26
N SER A 33 2.34 -8.06 8.97
CA SER A 33 2.14 -8.65 7.63
C SER A 33 1.22 -7.82 6.73
N ALA A 34 1.31 -6.49 6.77
CA ALA A 34 0.52 -5.60 5.90
C ALA A 34 0.68 -5.96 4.42
N LEU A 35 -0.37 -5.74 3.63
CA LEU A 35 -0.32 -5.89 2.17
C LEU A 35 0.45 -4.69 1.59
N THR A 36 1.58 -4.93 0.96
CA THR A 36 2.53 -3.89 0.56
C THR A 36 2.85 -3.94 -0.93
N MET A 37 2.85 -2.75 -1.54
CA MET A 37 3.30 -2.47 -2.90
C MET A 37 4.56 -1.60 -2.87
N GLU A 38 5.61 -2.03 -3.56
CA GLU A 38 6.86 -1.28 -3.70
C GLU A 38 6.84 -0.51 -5.03
N GLY A 39 7.18 0.79 -5.03
CA GLY A 39 7.26 1.60 -6.25
C GLY A 39 5.90 2.09 -6.79
N LEU A 40 4.87 2.15 -5.95
CA LEU A 40 3.55 2.65 -6.34
C LEU A 40 3.53 4.18 -6.39
N ALA A 41 3.03 4.77 -7.47
CA ALA A 41 2.83 6.21 -7.55
C ALA A 41 1.75 6.67 -6.55
N GLU A 42 1.95 7.83 -5.90
CA GLU A 42 1.04 8.30 -4.84
C GLU A 42 -0.39 8.57 -5.34
N ASP A 43 -0.54 8.97 -6.60
CA ASP A 43 -1.84 9.17 -7.27
C ASP A 43 -2.58 7.85 -7.53
N SER A 44 -1.88 6.71 -7.49
CA SER A 44 -2.41 5.37 -7.74
C SER A 44 -2.78 4.62 -6.44
N ILE A 45 -2.65 5.26 -5.27
CA ILE A 45 -2.96 4.64 -3.97
C ILE A 45 -4.46 4.31 -3.87
N SER A 46 -5.33 5.18 -4.38
CA SER A 46 -6.78 4.92 -4.42
C SER A 46 -7.10 3.68 -5.24
N GLU A 47 -6.43 3.47 -6.37
CA GLU A 47 -6.60 2.28 -7.22
C GLU A 47 -6.16 1.01 -6.50
N PHE A 48 -5.12 1.09 -5.68
CA PHE A 48 -4.66 -0.04 -4.87
C PHE A 48 -5.69 -0.43 -3.79
N ILE A 49 -6.27 0.55 -3.10
CA ILE A 49 -7.37 0.28 -2.15
C ILE A 49 -8.61 -0.27 -2.88
N ASP A 50 -8.96 0.31 -4.03
CA ASP A 50 -10.10 -0.16 -4.83
C ASP A 50 -9.86 -1.57 -5.38
N TRP A 51 -8.62 -1.94 -5.67
CA TRP A 51 -8.24 -3.32 -5.98
C TRP A 51 -8.51 -4.26 -4.80
N VAL A 52 -8.15 -3.88 -3.57
CA VAL A 52 -8.45 -4.69 -2.36
C VAL A 52 -9.97 -4.86 -2.18
N LYS A 53 -10.74 -3.79 -2.39
CA LYS A 53 -12.21 -3.81 -2.27
C LYS A 53 -12.91 -4.77 -3.23
N GLN A 54 -12.27 -5.17 -4.33
CA GLN A 54 -12.81 -6.19 -5.25
C GLN A 54 -12.85 -7.59 -4.60
N TYR A 55 -12.02 -7.83 -3.58
CA TYR A 55 -11.90 -9.13 -2.91
C TYR A 55 -12.54 -9.12 -1.52
N THR A 56 -12.51 -7.99 -0.81
CA THR A 56 -12.99 -7.90 0.57
C THR A 56 -13.37 -6.47 0.93
N PRO A 57 -14.49 -6.23 1.65
CA PRO A 57 -14.79 -4.90 2.16
C PRO A 57 -13.71 -4.40 3.13
N MET A 58 -13.52 -3.09 3.19
CA MET A 58 -12.60 -2.43 4.10
C MET A 58 -13.34 -1.95 5.36
N LYS A 59 -12.78 -2.22 6.54
CA LYS A 59 -13.16 -1.60 7.81
C LYS A 59 -12.71 -0.14 7.89
N SER A 60 -11.50 0.13 7.38
CA SER A 60 -10.93 1.47 7.24
C SER A 60 -10.21 1.59 5.91
N GLU A 61 -10.30 2.74 5.25
CA GLU A 61 -9.58 3.02 4.01
C GLU A 61 -8.28 3.77 4.32
N THR A 62 -7.39 3.14 5.10
CA THR A 62 -6.10 3.69 5.49
C THR A 62 -4.98 3.16 4.60
N ALA A 63 -4.14 4.04 4.07
CA ALA A 63 -2.89 3.69 3.41
C ALA A 63 -1.69 4.26 4.16
N TYR A 64 -0.67 3.44 4.34
CA TYR A 64 0.58 3.80 5.02
C TYR A 64 1.69 3.94 3.98
N ILE A 65 2.21 5.15 3.82
CA ILE A 65 3.32 5.46 2.91
C ILE A 65 4.63 5.39 3.66
N ILE A 66 5.61 4.70 3.08
CA ILE A 66 6.99 4.68 3.52
C ILE A 66 7.86 5.11 2.33
N LYS A 67 8.77 6.05 2.55
CA LYS A 67 9.75 6.42 1.53
C LYS A 67 10.90 5.42 1.50
N GLY A 68 11.46 5.17 0.33
CA GLY A 68 12.64 4.31 0.17
C GLY A 68 13.78 4.75 1.07
N LYS A 69 14.01 6.08 1.18
CA LYS A 69 14.95 6.63 2.15
C LYS A 69 14.68 6.17 3.59
N THR A 70 13.43 6.21 4.05
CA THR A 70 13.05 5.73 5.39
C THR A 70 13.36 4.25 5.55
N MET A 71 13.00 3.40 4.58
CA MET A 71 13.32 1.96 4.64
C MET A 71 14.83 1.73 4.74
N ASN A 72 15.61 2.46 3.94
CA ASN A 72 17.06 2.34 3.95
C ASN A 72 17.67 2.75 5.30
N ASP A 73 17.22 3.88 5.85
CA ASP A 73 17.76 4.41 7.10
C ASP A 73 17.39 3.50 8.29
N VAL A 74 16.14 3.03 8.35
CA VAL A 74 15.61 2.21 9.44
C VAL A 74 16.21 0.81 9.45
N TYR A 75 16.34 0.18 8.28
CA TYR A 75 16.84 -1.19 8.16
C TYR A 75 18.31 -1.28 7.71
N MET A 76 19.01 -0.14 7.67
CA MET A 76 20.43 -0.04 7.29
C MET A 76 20.72 -0.66 5.91
N LEU A 77 19.84 -0.46 4.93
CA LEU A 77 19.98 -1.05 3.60
C LEU A 77 21.01 -0.30 2.76
N THR A 78 21.90 -1.05 2.09
CA THR A 78 23.04 -0.50 1.35
C THR A 78 23.22 -1.15 -0.02
N GLY A 79 24.10 -0.56 -0.85
CA GLY A 79 24.47 -1.11 -2.15
C GLY A 79 23.26 -1.40 -3.06
N ASN A 80 23.18 -2.64 -3.56
CA ASN A 80 22.15 -3.09 -4.50
C ASN A 80 20.78 -3.37 -3.84
N ASN A 81 20.72 -3.38 -2.52
CA ASN A 81 19.52 -3.67 -1.76
C ASN A 81 18.88 -2.39 -1.19
N LYS A 82 19.54 -1.24 -1.41
CA LYS A 82 19.03 0.10 -1.14
C LYS A 82 17.92 0.46 -2.14
N TYR A 83 16.80 0.99 -1.63
CA TYR A 83 15.77 1.63 -2.44
C TYR A 83 16.23 3.01 -2.95
N PRO A 84 15.74 3.46 -4.13
CA PRO A 84 15.75 4.88 -4.47
C PRO A 84 15.09 5.71 -3.36
N ASP A 85 15.67 6.85 -3.01
CA ASP A 85 15.24 7.63 -1.84
C ASP A 85 13.77 8.10 -1.95
N ASP A 86 13.31 8.37 -3.17
CA ASP A 86 11.97 8.81 -3.53
C ASP A 86 10.99 7.67 -3.84
N CYS A 87 11.45 6.41 -3.80
CA CYS A 87 10.59 5.25 -3.98
C CYS A 87 9.44 5.28 -2.96
N THR A 88 8.22 5.12 -3.44
CA THR A 88 7.03 5.09 -2.59
C THR A 88 6.63 3.64 -2.35
N ILE A 89 6.61 3.24 -1.08
CA ILE A 89 6.18 1.93 -0.62
C ILE A 89 4.86 2.13 0.12
N VAL A 90 3.81 1.42 -0.28
CA VAL A 90 2.46 1.62 0.22
C VAL A 90 1.96 0.35 0.87
N SER A 91 1.53 0.45 2.13
CA SER A 91 1.05 -0.67 2.93
C SER A 91 -0.40 -0.45 3.36
N ILE A 92 -1.20 -1.50 3.33
CA ILE A 92 -2.57 -1.56 3.87
C ILE A 92 -2.57 -2.64 4.94
N LYS A 93 -2.97 -2.30 6.18
CA LYS A 93 -2.95 -3.30 7.25
C LYS A 93 -4.03 -4.35 7.05
N LEU A 94 -3.74 -5.57 7.45
CA LEU A 94 -4.71 -6.67 7.37
C LEU A 94 -5.92 -6.44 8.29
N GLU A 95 -5.72 -5.73 9.41
CA GLU A 95 -6.80 -5.39 10.35
C GLU A 95 -7.84 -4.44 9.76
N ASP A 96 -7.43 -3.62 8.77
CA ASP A 96 -8.30 -2.71 8.03
C ASP A 96 -9.20 -3.43 7.02
N MET A 97 -9.00 -4.73 6.79
CA MET A 97 -9.81 -5.57 5.90
C MET A 97 -10.82 -6.39 6.72
N GLU A 98 -12.02 -6.64 6.17
CA GLU A 98 -12.97 -7.57 6.79
C GLU A 98 -12.48 -9.02 6.73
N ASN A 99 -11.90 -9.41 5.59
CA ASN A 99 -11.30 -10.73 5.38
C ASN A 99 -9.97 -10.61 4.63
N SER A 100 -8.87 -10.58 5.37
CA SER A 100 -7.51 -10.50 4.82
C SER A 100 -7.10 -11.77 4.04
N MET A 101 -7.73 -12.91 4.29
CA MET A 101 -7.44 -14.14 3.54
C MET A 101 -7.83 -14.02 2.06
N ALA A 102 -8.75 -13.12 1.73
CA ALA A 102 -9.23 -12.91 0.36
C ALA A 102 -8.13 -12.36 -0.57
N VAL A 103 -7.13 -11.66 -0.04
CA VAL A 103 -6.04 -11.06 -0.85
C VAL A 103 -4.77 -11.92 -0.87
N VAL A 104 -4.73 -13.04 -0.14
CA VAL A 104 -3.54 -13.90 -0.07
C VAL A 104 -3.11 -14.33 -1.47
N ILE A 105 -3.91 -15.07 -2.23
CA ILE A 105 -3.47 -15.48 -3.57
C ILE A 105 -3.48 -14.31 -4.58
N PRO A 106 -4.49 -13.43 -4.61
CA PRO A 106 -4.54 -12.35 -5.60
C PRO A 106 -3.38 -11.37 -5.56
N ARG A 107 -2.73 -11.14 -4.39
CA ARG A 107 -1.63 -10.15 -4.27
C ARG A 107 -0.50 -10.39 -5.26
N PHE A 108 -0.25 -11.64 -5.63
CA PHE A 108 0.80 -12.00 -6.59
C PHE A 108 0.52 -11.45 -8.00
N SER A 109 -0.74 -11.23 -8.37
CA SER A 109 -1.10 -10.70 -9.70
C SER A 109 -0.69 -9.25 -9.91
N ILE A 110 -0.51 -8.50 -8.82
CA ILE A 110 -0.06 -7.10 -8.83
C ILE A 110 1.37 -6.93 -8.30
N GLY A 111 2.07 -8.04 -8.02
CA GLY A 111 3.43 -7.99 -7.45
C GLY A 111 3.49 -7.56 -5.99
N ALA A 112 2.36 -7.48 -5.29
CA ALA A 112 2.31 -7.11 -3.88
C ALA A 112 2.81 -8.24 -2.98
N ARG A 113 3.35 -7.88 -1.82
CA ARG A 113 3.98 -8.79 -0.85
C ARG A 113 3.51 -8.46 0.56
N TRP A 114 3.82 -9.34 1.52
CA TRP A 114 3.67 -8.98 2.93
C TRP A 114 4.85 -8.12 3.37
N PHE A 115 4.59 -7.13 4.22
CA PHE A 115 5.64 -6.20 4.67
C PHE A 115 6.78 -6.91 5.41
N ASP A 116 6.46 -7.85 6.29
CA ASP A 116 7.44 -8.70 6.97
C ASP A 116 8.30 -9.53 6.00
N ASP A 117 7.70 -10.10 4.94
CA ASP A 117 8.44 -10.78 3.86
C ASP A 117 9.43 -9.83 3.16
N ILE A 118 9.06 -8.55 2.96
CA ILE A 118 9.94 -7.52 2.39
C ILE A 118 11.12 -7.27 3.34
N VAL A 119 10.84 -6.98 4.60
CA VAL A 119 11.86 -6.70 5.63
C VAL A 119 12.82 -7.89 5.79
N MET A 120 12.30 -9.11 5.91
CA MET A 120 13.11 -10.32 6.05
C MET A 120 14.00 -10.56 4.83
N ASN A 121 13.48 -10.36 3.62
CA ASN A 121 14.27 -10.54 2.40
C ASN A 121 15.35 -9.47 2.25
N ASN A 122 15.06 -8.22 2.61
CA ASN A 122 16.04 -7.15 2.60
C ASN A 122 17.16 -7.45 3.61
N ALA A 123 16.81 -7.84 4.84
CA ALA A 123 17.78 -8.21 5.87
C ALA A 123 18.63 -9.43 5.49
N ALA A 124 18.06 -10.40 4.78
CA ALA A 124 18.80 -11.58 4.30
C ALA A 124 19.80 -11.23 3.18
N ARG A 125 19.49 -10.24 2.33
CA ARG A 125 20.33 -9.82 1.20
C ARG A 125 21.47 -8.87 1.56
N GLU A 126 21.40 -8.20 2.72
CA GLU A 126 22.51 -7.40 3.26
C GLU A 126 23.65 -8.26 3.84
N LYS A 127 23.41 -9.56 4.11
CA LYS A 127 24.41 -10.49 4.64
C LYS A 127 25.37 -10.98 3.55
#